data_AF-A0A928P1P3-F1
#
_entry.id   AF-A0A928P1P3-F1
#
_cell.length_a   1.000
_cell.length_b   1.000
_cell.length_c   1.000
_cell.angle_alpha   90.00
_cell.angle_beta   90.00
_cell.angle_gamma   90.00
#
_symmetry.space_group_name_H-M   'P 1'
#
loop_
_entity.id
_entity.type
_entity.pdbx_description
1 polymer ?
#
loop_
_entity_poly.entity_id
_entity_poly.type
_entity_poly.pdbx_seq_one_letter_code
_entity_poly.pdbx_strand_id
1 'polypeptide(L)'
;MTKEQIYEIIEDIAADANTSVEDFLKALVQERAAFFNKKTAAMPKDTAAYVAAARKEALAARTEKRKEAKKAKLKEEIKRFRQLFPNVKSEGIPESVWKDMTNGIPLPYAYALYLAANQEDKSYAESVNAKNSGMAPPPVNADEDEGELTMEQVEAMSPEAIKKSFPKILRSLNKWKI
;
A
#
# COMPACT_ATOMS: atom_id res chain seq x y z
N MET A 1 16.34 33.52 -5.21
CA MET A 1 16.52 32.08 -5.44
C MET A 1 15.43 31.32 -4.71
N THR A 2 14.55 30.67 -5.45
CA THR A 2 13.60 29.69 -4.91
C THR A 2 14.32 28.37 -4.62
N LYS A 3 13.64 27.44 -3.93
CA LYS A 3 14.22 26.11 -3.70
C LYS A 3 14.43 25.34 -5.00
N GLU A 4 13.47 25.45 -5.93
CA GLU A 4 13.54 24.84 -7.26
C GLU A 4 14.76 25.35 -8.02
N GLN A 5 14.97 26.67 -8.06
CA GLN A 5 16.16 27.27 -8.69
C GLN A 5 17.48 26.77 -8.08
N ILE A 6 17.51 26.49 -6.78
CA ILE A 6 18.71 25.94 -6.13
C ILE A 6 18.93 24.47 -6.54
N TYR A 7 17.85 23.69 -6.64
CA TYR A 7 17.93 22.29 -7.08
C TYR A 7 18.39 22.18 -8.53
N GLU A 8 17.81 22.96 -9.45
CA GLU A 8 18.20 23.01 -10.86
C GLU A 8 19.68 23.33 -11.02
N ILE A 9 20.17 24.34 -10.30
CA ILE A 9 21.60 24.70 -10.33
C ILE A 9 22.48 23.57 -9.81
N ILE A 10 22.06 22.85 -8.77
CA ILE A 10 22.83 21.72 -8.25
C ILE A 10 22.86 20.58 -9.27
N GLU A 11 21.75 20.33 -9.98
CA GLU A 11 21.66 19.33 -11.04
C GLU A 11 22.58 19.69 -12.21
N ASP A 12 22.54 20.93 -12.68
CA ASP A 12 23.41 21.43 -13.76
C ASP A 12 24.89 21.27 -13.38
N ILE A 13 25.27 21.69 -12.16
CA ILE A 13 26.66 21.58 -11.70
C ILE A 13 27.09 20.11 -11.55
N ALA A 14 26.21 19.24 -11.06
CA ALA A 14 26.51 17.82 -10.95
C ALA A 14 26.68 17.17 -12.32
N ALA A 15 25.86 17.56 -13.29
CA ALA A 15 25.94 17.12 -14.69
C ALA A 15 27.23 17.61 -15.37
N ASP A 16 27.60 18.88 -15.19
CA ASP A 16 28.88 19.44 -15.67
C ASP A 16 30.10 18.71 -15.07
N ALA A 17 30.00 18.28 -13.81
CA ALA A 17 31.02 17.48 -13.14
C ALA A 17 30.97 15.99 -13.54
N ASN A 18 30.00 15.57 -14.35
CA ASN A 18 29.74 14.17 -14.73
C ASN A 18 29.58 13.24 -13.51
N THR A 19 28.86 13.72 -12.48
CA THR A 19 28.59 12.98 -11.23
C THR A 19 27.10 12.95 -10.90
N SER A 20 26.70 12.05 -10.01
CA SER A 20 25.35 12.10 -9.44
C SER A 20 25.21 13.28 -8.47
N VAL A 21 24.01 13.85 -8.34
CA VAL A 21 23.72 14.92 -7.36
C VAL A 21 24.11 14.50 -5.94
N GLU A 22 23.85 13.24 -5.57
CA GLU A 22 24.21 12.73 -4.25
C GLU A 22 25.72 12.74 -4.03
N ASP A 23 26.49 12.29 -5.03
CA ASP A 23 27.94 12.21 -4.91
C ASP A 23 28.59 13.59 -4.98
N PHE A 24 28.03 14.49 -5.79
CA PHE A 24 28.41 15.90 -5.79
C PHE A 24 28.21 16.54 -4.40
N LEU A 25 27.04 16.34 -3.78
CA LEU A 25 26.77 16.88 -2.44
C LEU A 25 27.68 16.25 -1.38
N LYS A 26 27.98 14.95 -1.46
CA LYS A 26 28.95 14.29 -0.58
C LYS A 26 30.34 14.90 -0.74
N ALA A 27 30.80 15.08 -1.97
CA ALA A 27 32.09 15.70 -2.28
C ALA A 27 32.17 17.13 -1.72
N LEU A 28 31.13 17.93 -1.91
CA LEU A 28 31.07 19.32 -1.41
C LEU A 28 31.12 19.38 0.13
N VAL A 29 30.49 18.43 0.82
CA VAL A 29 30.58 18.29 2.27
C VAL A 29 32.01 17.92 2.70
N GLN A 30 32.65 16.99 1.99
CA GLN A 30 34.03 16.56 2.27
C GLN A 30 35.04 17.67 2.00
N GLU A 31 34.93 18.39 0.89
CA GLU A 31 35.80 19.50 0.53
C GLU A 31 35.70 20.61 1.58
N ARG A 32 34.47 20.95 1.99
CA ARG A 32 34.25 21.91 3.07
C ARG A 32 34.92 21.46 4.37
N ALA A 33 34.84 20.17 4.73
CA ALA A 33 35.50 19.64 5.91
C ALA A 33 37.03 19.73 5.78
N ALA A 34 37.60 19.38 4.62
CA ALA A 34 39.03 19.45 4.34
C ALA A 34 39.58 20.88 4.39
N PHE A 35 38.85 21.84 3.80
CA PHE A 35 39.18 23.26 3.88
C PHE A 35 39.29 23.74 5.32
N PHE A 36 38.34 23.35 6.16
CA PHE A 36 38.38 23.74 7.56
C PHE A 36 39.46 23.04 8.35
N ASN A 37 39.72 21.75 8.10
CA ASN A 37 40.81 21.03 8.75
C ASN A 37 42.17 21.68 8.44
N LYS A 38 42.40 22.08 7.17
CA LYS A 38 43.60 22.84 6.79
C LYS A 38 43.68 24.18 7.55
N LYS A 39 42.57 24.92 7.63
CA LYS A 39 42.51 26.21 8.32
C LYS A 39 42.76 26.08 9.83
N THR A 40 42.25 25.03 10.49
CA THR A 40 42.49 24.78 11.91
C THR A 40 43.89 24.25 12.20
N ALA A 41 44.49 23.50 11.28
CA ALA A 41 45.87 23.01 11.44
C ALA A 41 46.92 24.14 11.42
N ALA A 42 46.62 25.25 10.75
CA ALA A 42 47.47 26.44 10.72
C ALA A 42 47.34 27.34 11.97
N MET A 43 46.45 26.99 12.92
CA MET A 43 46.22 27.77 14.14
C MET A 43 47.06 27.26 15.31
N PRO A 44 47.37 28.13 16.30
CA PRO A 44 47.88 27.69 17.59
C PRO A 44 47.03 26.58 18.22
N LYS A 45 47.65 25.63 18.93
CA LYS A 45 46.97 24.43 19.46
C LYS A 45 45.73 24.77 20.32
N ASP A 46 45.83 25.78 21.17
CA ASP A 46 44.75 26.16 22.07
C ASP A 46 43.56 26.79 21.32
N THR A 47 43.84 27.61 20.30
CA THR A 47 42.79 28.21 19.47
C THR A 47 42.14 27.19 18.54
N ALA A 48 42.93 26.24 18.00
CA ALA A 48 42.41 25.13 17.19
C ALA A 48 41.45 24.25 18.00
N ALA A 49 41.80 23.92 19.26
CA ALA A 49 40.96 23.14 20.16
C ALA A 49 39.64 23.85 20.49
N TYR A 50 39.69 25.15 20.80
CA TYR A 50 38.50 25.96 21.06
C TYR A 50 37.56 26.02 19.85
N VAL A 51 38.11 26.29 18.66
CA VAL A 51 37.33 26.37 17.42
C VAL A 51 36.69 25.02 17.07
N ALA A 52 37.39 23.90 17.30
CA ALA A 52 36.84 22.56 17.10
C ALA A 52 35.67 22.27 18.05
N ALA A 53 35.80 22.62 19.34
CA ALA A 53 34.76 22.45 20.34
C ALA A 53 33.51 23.27 20.01
N ALA A 54 33.67 24.57 19.72
CA ALA A 54 32.57 25.46 19.34
C ALA A 54 31.82 24.97 18.10
N ARG A 55 32.52 24.37 17.14
CA ARG A 55 31.91 23.79 15.94
C ARG A 55 31.13 22.53 16.22
N LYS A 56 31.65 21.64 17.05
CA LYS A 56 30.95 20.43 17.47
C LYS A 56 29.64 20.80 18.17
N GLU A 57 29.68 21.80 19.04
CA GLU A 57 28.49 22.32 19.71
C GLU A 57 27.50 22.95 18.73
N ALA A 58 27.96 23.82 17.82
CA ALA A 58 27.10 24.41 16.79
C ALA A 58 26.46 23.37 15.87
N LEU A 59 27.19 22.29 15.54
CA LEU A 59 26.65 21.17 14.77
C LEU A 59 25.57 20.44 15.56
N ALA A 60 25.83 20.12 16.83
CA ALA A 60 24.88 19.47 17.73
C ALA A 60 23.60 20.30 17.92
N ALA A 61 23.73 21.61 18.13
CA ALA A 61 22.58 22.51 18.22
C ALA A 61 21.74 22.52 16.93
N ARG A 62 22.40 22.51 15.76
CA ARG A 62 21.70 22.44 14.46
C ARG A 62 21.01 21.11 14.23
N THR A 63 21.62 20.00 14.62
CA THR A 63 20.99 18.67 14.49
C THR A 63 19.79 18.54 15.41
N GLU A 64 19.89 19.00 16.65
CA GLU A 64 18.74 19.00 17.58
C GLU A 64 17.60 19.90 17.08
N LYS A 65 17.90 21.13 16.65
CA LYS A 65 16.87 22.01 16.05
C LYS A 65 16.17 21.38 14.84
N ARG A 66 16.91 20.64 14.00
CA ARG A 66 16.34 19.88 12.87
C ARG A 66 15.45 18.74 13.35
N LYS A 67 15.84 17.99 14.38
CA LYS A 67 15.02 16.92 14.97
C LYS A 67 13.75 17.47 15.59
N GLU A 68 13.84 18.58 16.33
CA GLU A 68 12.67 19.26 16.90
C GLU A 68 11.70 19.73 15.83
N ALA A 69 12.20 20.35 14.76
CA ALA A 69 11.37 20.78 13.63
C ALA A 69 10.68 19.58 12.95
N LYS A 70 11.38 18.46 12.76
CA LYS A 70 10.78 17.21 12.23
C LYS A 70 9.68 16.68 13.16
N LYS A 71 9.93 16.64 14.47
CA LYS A 71 8.93 16.21 15.46
C LYS A 71 7.71 17.14 15.47
N ALA A 72 7.92 18.45 15.37
CA ALA A 72 6.83 19.43 15.32
C ALA A 72 5.96 19.24 14.07
N LYS A 73 6.58 19.05 12.90
CA LYS A 73 5.86 18.72 11.66
C LYS A 73 5.05 17.43 11.78
N LEU A 74 5.65 16.36 12.31
CA LEU A 74 4.96 15.10 12.50
C LEU A 74 3.76 15.25 13.45
N LYS A 75 3.91 16.01 14.54
CA LYS A 75 2.79 16.32 15.45
C LYS A 75 1.66 17.06 14.75
N GLU A 76 1.99 18.07 13.93
CA GLU A 76 1.00 18.77 13.10
C GLU A 76 0.28 17.83 12.14
N GLU A 77 1.02 16.96 11.45
CA GLU A 77 0.46 16.00 10.50
C GLU A 77 -0.47 15.00 11.18
N ILE A 78 -0.07 14.45 12.34
CA ILE A 78 -0.92 13.56 13.14
C ILE A 78 -2.18 14.29 13.62
N LYS A 79 -2.04 15.56 14.03
CA LYS A 79 -3.20 16.38 14.43
C LYS A 79 -4.16 16.57 13.26
N ARG A 80 -3.66 16.92 12.07
CA ARG A 80 -4.47 17.05 10.85
C ARG A 80 -5.13 15.73 10.46
N PHE A 81 -4.40 14.61 10.56
CA PHE A 81 -4.94 13.29 10.30
C PHE A 81 -6.13 12.96 11.21
N ARG A 82 -5.98 13.18 12.53
CA ARG A 82 -7.06 12.96 13.50
C ARG A 82 -8.27 13.86 13.27
N GLN A 83 -8.07 15.07 12.76
CA GLN A 83 -9.17 15.97 12.40
C GLN A 83 -9.95 15.48 11.18
N LEU A 84 -9.26 14.97 10.15
CA LEU A 84 -9.87 14.49 8.92
C LEU A 84 -10.47 13.09 9.06
N PHE A 85 -9.85 12.23 9.87
CA PHE A 85 -10.21 10.82 10.05
C PHE A 85 -10.37 10.48 11.55
N PRO A 86 -11.38 11.03 12.25
CA PRO A 86 -11.51 10.89 13.70
C PRO A 86 -11.79 9.45 14.15
N ASN A 87 -12.37 8.62 13.28
CA ASN A 87 -12.75 7.25 13.59
C ASN A 87 -11.64 6.22 13.29
N VAL A 88 -10.49 6.66 12.75
CA VAL A 88 -9.41 5.77 12.34
C VAL A 88 -8.40 5.64 13.47
N LYS A 89 -8.23 4.41 13.97
CA LYS A 89 -7.20 4.06 14.94
C LYS A 89 -5.88 3.76 14.24
N SER A 90 -4.76 3.89 14.96
CA SER A 90 -3.42 3.59 14.46
C SER A 90 -3.29 2.19 13.88
N GLU A 91 -3.94 1.20 14.50
CA GLU A 91 -3.89 -0.20 14.09
C GLU A 91 -4.69 -0.46 12.80
N GLY A 92 -5.58 0.46 12.43
CA GLY A 92 -6.39 0.39 11.22
C GLY A 92 -5.76 1.07 10.00
N ILE A 93 -4.54 1.60 10.14
CA ILE A 93 -3.81 2.24 9.02
C ILE A 93 -2.95 1.18 8.31
N PRO A 94 -3.18 0.93 7.01
CA PRO A 94 -2.41 -0.05 6.24
C PRO A 94 -0.92 0.29 6.16
N GLU A 95 -0.09 -0.75 5.99
CA GLU A 95 1.37 -0.60 5.84
C GLU A 95 1.78 0.25 4.62
N SER A 96 1.01 0.18 3.53
CA SER A 96 1.25 1.00 2.32
C SER A 96 1.20 2.50 2.62
N VAL A 97 0.25 2.93 3.45
CA VAL A 97 0.09 4.33 3.87
C VAL A 97 1.29 4.79 4.71
N TRP A 98 1.82 3.91 5.57
CA TRP A 98 3.03 4.20 6.34
C TRP A 98 4.26 4.31 5.44
N LYS A 99 4.37 3.44 4.43
CA LYS A 99 5.45 3.50 3.44
C LYS A 99 5.43 4.81 2.66
N ASP A 100 4.26 5.23 2.20
CA ASP A 100 4.10 6.51 1.49
C ASP A 100 4.46 7.71 2.37
N MET A 101 4.13 7.64 3.67
CA MET A 101 4.58 8.64 4.64
C MET A 101 6.10 8.69 4.77
N THR A 102 6.78 7.53 4.79
CA THR A 102 8.26 7.50 4.81
C THR A 102 8.89 8.04 3.53
N ASN A 103 8.19 7.96 2.41
CA ASN A 103 8.60 8.53 1.12
C ASN A 103 8.31 10.04 1.01
N GLY A 104 7.71 10.65 2.04
CA GLY A 104 7.49 12.09 2.11
C GLY A 104 6.08 12.55 1.75
N ILE A 105 5.14 11.63 1.51
CA ILE A 105 3.73 11.97 1.29
C ILE A 105 3.07 12.23 2.66
N PRO A 106 2.41 13.37 2.91
CA PRO A 106 1.83 13.61 4.23
C PRO A 106 0.72 12.58 4.54
N LEU A 107 0.70 12.09 5.79
CA LEU A 107 -0.16 10.99 6.25
C LEU A 107 -1.66 11.14 5.85
N PRO A 108 -2.30 12.32 5.95
CA PRO A 108 -3.69 12.48 5.53
C PRO A 108 -3.91 12.22 4.04
N TYR A 109 -2.97 12.61 3.18
CA TYR A 109 -3.08 12.39 1.73
C TYR A 109 -2.86 10.93 1.37
N ALA A 110 -1.85 10.29 1.95
CA ALA A 110 -1.59 8.87 1.73
C ALA A 110 -2.80 8.01 2.10
N TYR A 111 -3.45 8.30 3.23
CA TYR A 111 -4.65 7.58 3.64
C TYR A 111 -5.87 7.90 2.78
N ALA A 112 -6.06 9.15 2.36
CA ALA A 112 -7.14 9.53 1.45
C ALA A 112 -7.02 8.81 0.09
N LEU A 113 -5.80 8.72 -0.45
CA LEU A 113 -5.52 7.97 -1.68
C LEU A 113 -5.82 6.48 -1.53
N TYR A 114 -5.43 5.88 -0.39
CA TYR A 114 -5.77 4.50 -0.08
C TYR A 114 -7.29 4.26 -0.04
N LEU A 115 -8.05 5.15 0.59
CA LEU A 115 -9.50 5.04 0.62
C LEU A 115 -10.13 5.13 -0.77
N ALA A 116 -9.63 6.05 -1.61
CA ALA A 116 -10.12 6.23 -2.97
C ALA A 116 -9.87 4.97 -3.83
N ALA A 117 -8.65 4.42 -3.80
CA ALA A 117 -8.32 3.19 -4.51
C ALA A 117 -9.21 2.01 -4.09
N ASN A 118 -9.41 1.83 -2.78
CA ASN A 118 -10.29 0.77 -2.27
C ASN A 118 -11.77 0.96 -2.61
N GLN A 119 -12.25 2.20 -2.73
CA GLN A 119 -13.62 2.47 -3.15
C GLN A 119 -13.82 2.11 -4.62
N GLU A 120 -12.84 2.43 -5.47
CA GLU A 120 -12.87 2.03 -6.88
C GLU A 120 -12.92 0.50 -7.01
N ASP A 121 -12.04 -0.22 -6.30
CA ASP A 121 -12.02 -1.69 -6.32
C ASP A 121 -13.35 -2.31 -5.86
N LYS A 122 -13.97 -1.77 -4.81
CA LYS A 122 -15.28 -2.23 -4.34
C LYS A 122 -16.38 -1.94 -5.35
N SER A 123 -16.43 -0.73 -5.89
CA SER A 123 -17.43 -0.36 -6.90
C SER A 123 -17.30 -1.20 -8.18
N TYR A 124 -16.07 -1.51 -8.57
CA TYR A 124 -15.78 -2.40 -9.69
C TYR A 124 -16.26 -3.82 -9.40
N ALA A 125 -15.91 -4.38 -8.24
CA ALA A 125 -16.36 -5.71 -7.83
C ALA A 125 -17.90 -5.81 -7.72
N GLU A 126 -18.56 -4.80 -7.18
CA GLU A 126 -20.03 -4.72 -7.15
C GLU A 126 -20.63 -4.67 -8.55
N SER A 127 -20.03 -3.89 -9.47
CA SER A 127 -20.50 -3.83 -10.86
C SER A 127 -20.36 -5.16 -11.60
N VAL A 128 -19.28 -5.90 -11.34
CA VAL A 128 -19.04 -7.23 -11.91
C VAL A 128 -20.00 -8.25 -11.30
N ASN A 129 -20.20 -8.22 -9.99
CA ASN A 129 -21.16 -9.09 -9.31
C ASN A 129 -22.59 -8.83 -9.76
N ALA A 130 -22.98 -7.57 -10.00
CA ALA A 130 -24.29 -7.23 -10.53
C ALA A 130 -24.49 -7.77 -11.96
N LYS A 131 -23.48 -7.61 -12.83
CA LYS A 131 -23.50 -8.18 -14.19
C LYS A 131 -23.56 -9.70 -14.16
N ASN A 132 -22.75 -10.33 -13.31
CA ASN A 132 -22.73 -11.78 -13.15
C ASN A 132 -24.03 -12.31 -12.53
N SER A 133 -24.66 -11.60 -11.60
CA SER A 133 -25.95 -12.00 -11.02
C SER A 133 -27.08 -11.92 -12.04
N GLY A 134 -27.01 -10.98 -13.00
CA GLY A 134 -27.97 -10.89 -14.11
C GLY A 134 -27.74 -11.91 -15.23
N MET A 135 -26.51 -12.44 -15.35
CA MET A 135 -26.14 -13.46 -16.35
C MET A 135 -26.02 -14.87 -15.78
N ALA A 136 -26.07 -15.02 -14.46
CA ALA A 136 -26.01 -16.31 -13.79
C ALA A 136 -27.24 -17.12 -14.23
N PRO A 137 -27.06 -18.33 -14.79
CA PRO A 137 -28.14 -19.28 -14.87
C PRO A 137 -28.74 -19.47 -13.47
N PRO A 138 -30.05 -19.72 -13.34
CA PRO A 138 -30.65 -20.01 -12.04
C PRO A 138 -29.84 -21.12 -11.35
N PRO A 139 -29.73 -21.10 -10.01
CA PRO A 139 -28.98 -22.11 -9.28
C PRO A 139 -29.52 -23.48 -9.71
N VAL A 140 -28.66 -24.30 -10.31
CA VAL A 140 -28.96 -25.69 -10.65
C VAL A 140 -28.89 -26.50 -9.37
N ASN A 141 -29.85 -26.22 -8.48
CA ASN A 141 -30.26 -26.98 -7.30
C ASN A 141 -31.71 -26.53 -6.99
N ALA A 142 -32.55 -26.53 -8.02
CA ALA A 142 -33.91 -26.95 -7.80
C ALA A 142 -33.85 -28.44 -8.10
N ASP A 143 -33.91 -29.25 -7.04
CA ASP A 143 -34.29 -30.64 -7.15
C ASP A 143 -35.54 -30.68 -8.04
N GLU A 144 -35.35 -31.01 -9.33
CA GLU A 144 -36.39 -31.73 -10.05
C GLU A 144 -36.59 -32.97 -9.20
N ASP A 145 -37.63 -32.88 -8.37
CA ASP A 145 -38.27 -33.99 -7.68
C ASP A 145 -38.87 -34.88 -8.78
N GLU A 146 -37.97 -35.48 -9.57
CA GLU A 146 -38.23 -36.51 -10.53
C GLU A 146 -38.42 -37.78 -9.70
N GLY A 147 -39.53 -37.80 -8.96
CA GLY A 147 -39.90 -38.82 -7.99
C GLY A 147 -39.64 -40.24 -8.48
N GLU A 148 -39.29 -41.10 -7.53
CA GLU A 148 -39.00 -42.51 -7.72
C GLU A 148 -40.16 -43.21 -8.47
N LEU A 149 -39.83 -44.08 -9.42
CA LEU A 149 -40.85 -44.79 -10.18
C LEU A 149 -41.45 -45.90 -9.31
N THR A 150 -42.77 -45.93 -9.19
CA THR A 150 -43.49 -47.02 -8.51
C THR A 150 -43.58 -48.27 -9.39
N MET A 151 -43.81 -49.44 -8.79
CA MET A 151 -43.91 -50.72 -9.50
C MET A 151 -44.99 -50.70 -10.59
N GLU A 152 -46.18 -50.18 -10.26
CA GLU A 152 -47.32 -50.06 -11.20
C GLU A 152 -46.99 -49.16 -12.39
N GLN A 153 -46.21 -48.09 -12.18
CA GLN A 153 -45.80 -47.17 -13.24
C GLN A 153 -44.79 -47.82 -14.20
N VAL A 154 -43.94 -48.72 -13.73
CA VAL A 154 -43.00 -49.45 -14.58
C VAL A 154 -43.70 -50.55 -15.38
N GLU A 155 -44.70 -51.22 -14.80
CA GLU A 155 -45.50 -52.24 -15.50
C GLU A 155 -46.36 -51.65 -16.63
N ALA A 156 -46.83 -50.42 -16.48
CA ALA A 156 -47.58 -49.70 -17.51
C ALA A 156 -46.69 -49.09 -18.62
N MET A 157 -45.36 -49.14 -18.49
CA MET A 157 -44.45 -48.53 -19.47
C MET A 157 -44.24 -49.41 -20.70
N SER A 158 -44.09 -48.76 -21.86
CA SER A 158 -43.70 -49.45 -23.08
C SER A 158 -42.25 -49.96 -22.99
N PRO A 159 -41.88 -51.01 -23.74
CA PRO A 159 -40.52 -51.56 -23.73
C PRO A 159 -39.42 -50.54 -24.09
N GLU A 160 -39.75 -49.54 -24.90
CA GLU A 160 -38.84 -48.45 -25.26
C GLU A 160 -38.67 -47.44 -24.12
N ALA A 161 -39.74 -47.15 -23.39
CA ALA A 161 -39.70 -46.28 -22.22
C ALA A 161 -38.85 -46.91 -21.11
N ILE A 162 -38.97 -48.23 -20.89
CA ILE A 162 -38.18 -48.97 -19.89
C ILE A 162 -36.68 -48.89 -20.20
N LYS A 163 -36.27 -49.02 -21.46
CA LYS A 163 -34.86 -48.90 -21.85
C LYS A 163 -34.29 -47.51 -21.56
N LYS A 164 -35.08 -46.46 -21.77
CA LYS A 164 -34.67 -45.08 -21.55
C LYS A 164 -34.60 -44.71 -20.07
N SER A 165 -35.49 -45.25 -19.24
CA SER A 165 -35.56 -45.01 -17.79
C SER A 165 -34.88 -46.10 -16.95
N PHE A 166 -34.17 -47.04 -17.58
CA PHE A 166 -33.53 -48.19 -16.93
C PHE A 166 -32.67 -47.85 -15.71
N PRO A 167 -31.80 -46.82 -15.73
CA PRO A 167 -30.99 -46.47 -14.56
C PRO A 167 -31.83 -45.96 -13.38
N LYS A 168 -32.99 -45.34 -13.66
CA LYS A 168 -33.91 -44.81 -12.66
C LYS A 168 -34.78 -45.91 -12.04
N ILE A 169 -35.19 -46.89 -12.85
CA ILE A 169 -35.89 -48.09 -12.38
C ILE A 169 -35.00 -48.87 -11.41
N LEU A 170 -33.72 -49.07 -11.73
CA LEU A 170 -32.75 -49.74 -10.85
C LEU A 170 -32.57 -49.04 -9.50
N ARG A 171 -32.58 -47.69 -9.47
CA ARG A 171 -32.51 -46.93 -8.21
C ARG A 171 -33.80 -47.05 -7.39
N SER A 172 -34.95 -47.14 -8.05
CA SER A 172 -36.28 -47.21 -7.41
C SER A 172 -36.58 -48.62 -6.88
N LEU A 173 -36.04 -49.67 -7.51
CA LEU A 173 -36.18 -51.08 -7.12
C LEU A 173 -35.77 -51.36 -5.66
N ASN A 174 -34.73 -50.70 -5.15
CA ASN A 174 -34.25 -50.89 -3.76
C ASN A 174 -35.26 -50.44 -2.70
N LYS A 175 -36.29 -49.69 -3.08
CA LYS A 175 -37.32 -49.16 -2.18
C LYS A 175 -38.69 -49.77 -2.41
N TRP A 176 -38.86 -50.61 -3.44
CA TRP A 176 -40.07 -51.41 -3.61
C TRP A 176 -40.08 -52.48 -2.53
N LYS A 177 -40.81 -52.23 -1.43
CA LYS A 177 -41.08 -53.27 -0.45
C LYS A 177 -42.06 -54.26 -1.07
N ILE A 178 -41.66 -55.52 -1.10
CA ILE A 178 -42.56 -56.67 -1.31
C ILE A 178 -43.53 -56.75 -0.12
#